data_AF-A0A1D2MSX2-F1
#
_entry.id   AF-A0A1D2MSX2-F1
#
_cell.length_a   1.000
_cell.length_b   1.000
_cell.length_c   1.000
_cell.angle_alpha   90.00
_cell.angle_beta   90.00
_cell.angle_gamma   90.00
#
_symmetry.space_group_name_H-M   'P 1'
#
loop_
_entity.id
_entity.type
_entity.pdbx_description
1 polymer ?
#
loop_
_entity_poly.entity_id
_entity_poly.type
_entity_poly.pdbx_seq_one_letter_code
_entity_poly.pdbx_strand_id
1 'polypeptide(L)'
;ASKVDIMSRVDPTGVHCKEHPDAPLVEDYRAGDQICSECGLVVGDRVIDVGSEWRTFSNEKAGTDPSRVGGPENPLLNGSDLTTIIGGGRGDAAFDEFGVAKYQNRRAISSADRALMNAFKEINQMADRINLPKTIVDRANNLFKMVHDGKNLKGRSNDAIASACLYIACRQEGVPRTFKEICAVSKISKKEIGRCFKLILKALDTSVELITTGDFMSRFCSNLGLPNSVQKAATAIARAAVDLDIVPGRSPISVAAAAIYMASQASEVKRSQKEIGDVAGWLM
;
A
#
# COMPACT_ATOMS: atom_id res chain seq x y z
N ALA A 1 -13.05 -15.01 -31.53
CA ALA A 1 -11.80 -14.23 -31.65
C ALA A 1 -12.19 -12.76 -31.61
N SER A 2 -11.99 -12.16 -30.45
CA SER A 2 -12.46 -10.84 -30.06
C SER A 2 -11.84 -9.74 -30.90
N LYS A 3 -12.71 -8.93 -31.55
CA LYS A 3 -12.37 -7.61 -32.07
C LYS A 3 -11.77 -6.81 -30.91
N VAL A 4 -10.51 -6.44 -31.04
CA VAL A 4 -9.87 -5.48 -30.17
C VAL A 4 -10.42 -4.13 -30.61
N ASP A 5 -11.26 -3.52 -29.78
CA ASP A 5 -11.68 -2.12 -29.93
C ASP A 5 -10.41 -1.25 -29.87
N ILE A 6 -9.92 -0.87 -31.05
CA ILE A 6 -8.94 0.20 -31.20
C ILE A 6 -9.73 1.50 -31.02
N MET A 7 -10.03 1.84 -29.76
CA MET A 7 -10.49 3.17 -29.39
C MET A 7 -9.46 4.16 -29.92
N SER A 8 -9.93 5.01 -30.83
CA SER A 8 -9.25 6.18 -31.38
C SER A 8 -8.63 7.01 -30.25
N ARG A 9 -7.36 6.77 -29.98
CA ARG A 9 -6.51 7.67 -29.20
C ARG A 9 -6.17 8.80 -30.13
N VAL A 10 -6.89 9.91 -30.02
CA VAL A 10 -6.42 11.19 -30.55
C VAL A 10 -5.12 11.47 -29.79
N ASP A 11 -3.99 11.36 -30.49
CA ASP A 11 -2.67 11.59 -29.92
C ASP A 11 -2.57 13.05 -29.44
N PRO A 12 -2.15 13.31 -28.19
CA PRO A 12 -2.10 14.66 -27.62
C PRO A 12 -1.04 15.57 -28.25
N THR A 13 -0.25 15.08 -29.21
CA THR A 13 0.81 15.83 -29.90
C THR A 13 0.31 16.64 -31.10
N GLY A 14 -0.96 16.50 -31.51
CA GLY A 14 -1.54 17.23 -32.63
C GLY A 14 -0.97 16.87 -34.01
N VAL A 15 -0.10 15.85 -34.07
CA VAL A 15 0.54 15.37 -35.29
C VAL A 15 -0.43 14.43 -36.01
N HIS A 16 -0.73 14.73 -37.27
CA HIS A 16 -1.63 13.94 -38.11
C HIS A 16 -1.12 13.94 -39.55
N CYS A 17 -1.45 12.90 -40.32
CA CYS A 17 -1.11 12.86 -41.73
C CYS A 17 -2.04 13.79 -42.52
N LYS A 18 -1.48 14.58 -43.44
CA LYS A 18 -2.25 15.51 -44.29
C LYS A 18 -3.22 14.81 -45.24
N GLU A 19 -2.84 13.61 -45.70
CA GLU A 19 -3.63 12.81 -46.64
C GLU A 19 -4.64 11.89 -45.92
N HIS A 20 -4.27 11.40 -44.73
CA HIS A 20 -5.08 10.46 -43.94
C HIS A 20 -5.17 10.95 -42.49
N PRO A 21 -6.09 11.87 -42.16
CA PRO A 21 -6.18 12.47 -40.83
C PRO A 21 -6.48 11.47 -39.72
N ASP A 22 -7.21 10.39 -40.05
CA ASP A 22 -7.68 9.38 -39.09
C ASP A 22 -6.76 8.14 -39.02
N ALA A 23 -5.72 8.07 -39.85
CA ALA A 23 -4.83 6.91 -39.89
C ALA A 23 -3.96 6.83 -38.63
N PRO A 24 -3.82 5.63 -38.02
CA PRO A 24 -2.95 5.47 -36.87
C PRO A 24 -1.48 5.69 -37.28
N LEU A 25 -0.75 6.42 -36.44
CA LEU A 25 0.68 6.64 -36.59
C LEU A 25 1.47 5.52 -35.89
N VAL A 26 2.55 5.09 -36.52
CA VAL A 26 3.47 4.08 -36.00
C VAL A 26 4.78 4.76 -35.62
N GLU A 27 5.23 4.57 -34.38
CA GLU A 27 6.50 5.10 -33.90
C GLU A 27 7.65 4.17 -34.30
N ASP A 28 8.61 4.65 -35.09
CA ASP A 28 9.89 3.98 -35.30
C ASP A 28 10.93 4.52 -34.31
N TYR A 29 11.11 3.83 -33.19
CA TYR A 29 12.09 4.18 -32.16
C TYR A 29 13.54 4.19 -32.63
N ARG A 30 13.90 3.49 -33.72
CA ARG A 30 15.29 3.43 -34.21
C ARG A 30 15.66 4.69 -34.99
N ALA A 31 14.70 5.21 -35.75
CA ALA A 31 14.84 6.46 -36.50
C ALA A 31 14.45 7.67 -35.65
N GLY A 32 13.58 7.50 -34.65
CA GLY A 32 12.95 8.59 -33.90
C GLY A 32 11.78 9.23 -34.66
N ASP A 33 11.15 8.48 -35.57
CA ASP A 33 10.17 9.00 -36.52
C ASP A 33 8.76 8.49 -36.23
N GLN A 34 7.75 9.29 -36.58
CA GLN A 34 6.34 8.92 -36.57
C GLN A 34 5.86 8.75 -38.01
N ILE A 35 5.42 7.55 -38.34
CA ILE A 35 5.15 7.15 -39.71
C ILE A 35 3.65 6.85 -39.85
N CYS A 36 3.01 7.42 -40.87
CA CYS A 36 1.63 7.08 -41.20
C CYS A 36 1.55 5.64 -41.72
N SER A 37 0.70 4.82 -41.11
CA SER A 37 0.53 3.41 -41.48
C SER A 37 -0.03 3.19 -42.90
N GLU A 38 -0.77 4.15 -43.46
CA GLU A 38 -1.44 4.01 -44.76
C GLU A 38 -0.59 4.49 -45.94
N CYS A 39 0.15 5.60 -45.79
CA CYS A 39 0.94 6.19 -46.88
C CYS A 39 2.45 6.16 -46.67
N GLY A 40 2.94 5.76 -45.49
CA GLY A 40 4.37 5.72 -45.17
C GLY A 40 5.01 7.11 -45.00
N LEU A 41 4.23 8.18 -44.96
CA LEU A 41 4.74 9.54 -44.76
C LEU A 41 5.22 9.72 -43.32
N VAL A 42 6.42 10.25 -43.15
CA VAL A 42 6.94 10.69 -41.84
C VAL A 42 6.26 12.01 -41.47
N VAL A 43 5.48 11.99 -40.41
CA VAL A 43 4.69 13.15 -39.93
C VAL A 43 5.31 13.83 -38.72
N GLY A 44 6.18 13.14 -37.99
CA GLY A 44 6.98 13.69 -36.89
C GLY A 44 8.40 13.16 -36.97
N ASP A 45 9.37 14.05 -37.15
CA ASP A 45 10.82 13.77 -37.09
C ASP A 45 11.33 14.16 -35.69
N ARG A 46 12.31 13.42 -35.17
CA ARG A 46 12.96 13.63 -33.86
C ARG A 46 12.01 13.57 -32.67
N VAL A 47 11.20 12.52 -32.60
CA VAL A 47 10.42 12.25 -31.39
C VAL A 47 11.35 12.03 -30.21
N ILE A 48 11.11 12.83 -29.17
CA ILE A 48 11.80 12.71 -27.90
C ILE A 48 11.26 11.46 -27.21
N ASP A 49 12.11 10.47 -27.00
CA ASP A 49 11.76 9.33 -26.15
C ASP A 49 11.63 9.81 -24.71
N VAL A 50 10.37 9.81 -24.21
CA VAL A 50 10.04 10.07 -22.80
C VAL A 50 10.12 8.81 -21.94
N GLY A 51 10.52 7.68 -22.54
CA GLY A 51 10.87 6.46 -21.86
C GLY A 51 12.02 6.67 -20.88
N SER A 52 12.24 5.66 -20.04
CA SER A 52 13.27 5.68 -19.00
C SER A 52 14.62 6.12 -19.60
N GLU A 53 15.20 7.20 -19.07
CA GLU A 53 16.55 7.65 -19.44
C GLU A 53 17.47 6.41 -19.47
N TRP A 54 18.12 6.21 -20.62
CA TRP A 54 18.96 5.06 -20.92
C TRP A 54 19.77 4.65 -19.69
N ARG A 55 19.73 3.37 -19.30
CA ARG A 55 20.67 2.83 -18.30
C ARG A 55 22.08 3.11 -18.80
N THR A 56 22.72 4.15 -18.28
CA THR A 56 24.15 4.34 -18.47
C THR A 56 24.83 3.23 -17.70
N PHE A 57 25.56 2.34 -18.38
CA PHE A 57 26.31 1.25 -17.74
C PHE A 57 27.38 1.76 -16.75
N SER A 58 27.64 3.07 -16.75
CA SER A 58 28.44 3.78 -15.74
C SER A 58 27.79 3.87 -14.35
N ASN A 59 26.49 3.57 -14.23
CA ASN A 59 25.70 3.80 -13.01
C ASN A 59 25.89 2.69 -11.94
N GLU A 60 26.50 1.55 -12.28
CA GLU A 60 26.61 0.41 -11.36
C GLU A 60 27.63 0.59 -10.23
N LYS A 61 28.60 1.49 -10.36
CA LYS A 61 29.73 1.56 -9.42
C LYS A 61 29.68 2.68 -8.39
N ALA A 62 28.76 3.66 -8.50
CA ALA A 62 28.85 4.87 -7.67
C ALA A 62 27.54 5.44 -7.13
N GLY A 63 26.37 4.80 -7.35
CA GLY A 63 25.08 5.28 -6.82
C GLY A 63 24.74 6.74 -7.19
N THR A 64 25.46 7.31 -8.13
CA THR A 64 25.45 8.71 -8.51
C THR A 64 25.29 8.73 -10.01
N ASP A 65 24.18 9.30 -10.46
CA ASP A 65 23.78 9.34 -11.86
C ASP A 65 23.91 10.80 -12.35
N PRO A 66 25.01 11.18 -13.03
CA PRO A 66 25.23 12.56 -13.45
C PRO A 66 24.26 13.03 -14.54
N SER A 67 23.54 12.09 -15.18
CA SER A 67 22.56 12.40 -16.23
C SER A 67 21.17 12.69 -15.65
N ARG A 68 20.93 12.29 -14.39
CA ARG A 68 19.66 12.49 -13.70
C ARG A 68 19.42 13.98 -13.42
N VAL A 69 18.54 14.58 -14.21
CA VAL A 69 18.15 16.00 -14.08
C VAL A 69 16.99 16.24 -13.12
N GLY A 70 16.38 15.17 -12.57
CA GLY A 70 15.27 15.24 -11.61
C GLY A 70 15.34 14.16 -10.51
N GLY A 71 14.95 14.52 -9.30
CA GLY A 71 14.83 13.58 -8.18
C GLY A 71 13.56 12.72 -8.29
N PRO A 72 13.52 11.53 -7.67
CA PRO A 72 12.28 10.75 -7.59
C PRO A 72 11.25 11.51 -6.78
N GLU A 73 10.12 11.84 -7.40
CA GLU A 73 8.99 12.45 -6.71
C GLU A 73 8.11 11.36 -6.09
N ASN A 74 7.57 11.64 -4.90
CA ASN A 74 6.56 10.78 -4.29
C ASN A 74 5.18 11.41 -4.49
N PRO A 75 4.31 10.86 -5.36
CA PRO A 75 2.98 11.38 -5.61
C PRO A 75 2.07 11.38 -4.37
N LEU A 76 2.46 10.68 -3.31
CA LEU A 76 1.74 10.64 -2.04
C LEU A 76 2.00 11.87 -1.16
N LEU A 77 2.98 12.70 -1.48
CA LEU A 77 3.20 13.98 -0.82
C LEU A 77 2.45 15.09 -1.56
N ASN A 78 2.20 16.21 -0.87
CA ASN A 78 1.41 17.30 -1.43
C ASN A 78 2.28 18.20 -2.30
N GLY A 79 2.60 17.66 -3.49
CA GLY A 79 3.22 18.40 -4.57
C GLY A 79 4.73 18.52 -4.43
N SER A 80 5.37 18.47 -5.59
CA SER A 80 6.75 18.78 -5.91
C SER A 80 7.16 20.13 -5.33
N ASP A 81 7.54 20.16 -4.05
CA ASP A 81 8.26 21.30 -3.50
C ASP A 81 9.52 21.45 -4.38
N LEU A 82 9.59 22.53 -5.17
CA LEU A 82 10.73 23.01 -5.97
C LEU A 82 11.92 23.39 -5.06
N THR A 83 12.12 22.63 -3.99
CA THR A 83 13.04 22.89 -2.91
C THR A 83 14.09 21.82 -2.94
N THR A 84 15.34 22.26 -2.88
CA THR A 84 16.49 21.38 -2.76
C THR A 84 16.98 21.39 -1.33
N ILE A 85 17.37 20.22 -0.83
CA ILE A 85 18.03 20.10 0.48
C ILE A 85 19.52 20.44 0.29
N ILE A 86 19.98 21.52 0.92
CA ILE A 86 21.42 21.81 1.01
C ILE A 86 22.02 20.85 2.04
N GLY A 87 22.98 20.03 1.61
CA GLY A 87 23.74 19.15 2.50
C GLY A 87 24.71 19.92 3.40
N GLY A 88 25.20 19.27 4.46
CA GLY A 88 26.23 19.86 5.33
C GLY A 88 27.49 20.21 4.52
N GLY A 89 28.01 21.42 4.70
CA GLY A 89 29.20 21.86 3.99
C GLY A 89 30.43 21.03 4.37
N ARG A 90 31.34 20.84 3.41
CA ARG A 90 32.61 20.12 3.60
C ARG A 90 33.73 21.14 3.84
N GLY A 91 34.57 20.89 4.83
CA GLY A 91 35.70 21.75 5.19
C GLY A 91 35.38 22.80 6.26
N ASP A 92 36.43 23.45 6.75
CA ASP A 92 36.38 24.35 7.92
C ASP A 92 35.51 25.60 7.68
N ALA A 93 35.44 26.08 6.43
CA ALA A 93 34.63 27.22 6.03
C ALA A 93 33.11 27.00 6.16
N ALA A 94 32.66 25.75 6.28
CA ALA A 94 31.25 25.40 6.46
C ALA A 94 30.75 25.58 7.90
N PHE A 95 31.68 25.72 8.85
CA PHE A 95 31.38 25.85 10.27
C PHE A 95 31.72 27.27 10.74
N ASP A 96 30.99 27.72 11.76
CA ASP A 96 31.29 28.94 12.49
C ASP A 96 32.46 28.73 13.45
N GLU A 97 32.98 29.82 14.03
CA GLU A 97 34.10 29.78 15.00
C GLU A 97 33.82 28.83 16.19
N PHE A 98 32.55 28.60 16.50
CA PHE A 98 32.07 27.67 17.53
C PHE A 98 31.77 26.24 17.02
N GLY A 99 32.16 25.91 15.79
CA GLY A 99 31.93 24.59 15.18
C GLY A 99 30.48 24.33 14.74
N VAL A 100 29.63 25.36 14.70
CA VAL A 100 28.22 25.23 14.28
C VAL A 100 28.13 25.35 12.76
N ALA A 101 27.43 24.42 12.10
CA ALA A 101 27.22 24.50 10.65
C ALA A 101 26.50 25.81 10.28
N LYS A 102 27.15 26.64 9.45
CA LYS A 102 26.64 27.94 8.99
C LYS A 102 25.40 27.79 8.11
N TYR A 103 25.39 26.75 7.27
CA TYR A 103 24.27 26.43 6.40
C TYR A 103 23.37 25.38 7.08
N GLN A 104 22.21 25.80 7.57
CA GLN A 104 21.25 24.91 8.21
C GLN A 104 20.00 24.75 7.36
N ASN A 105 19.71 23.51 7.00
CA ASN A 105 18.51 23.18 6.25
C ASN A 105 17.29 23.01 7.18
N ARG A 106 16.78 24.12 7.75
CA ARG A 106 15.64 24.07 8.69
C ARG A 106 14.26 24.26 8.04
N ARG A 107 14.17 24.64 6.76
CA ARG A 107 12.90 25.12 6.14
C ARG A 107 12.39 24.33 4.94
N ALA A 108 13.00 23.19 4.57
CA ALA A 108 12.69 22.52 3.30
C ALA A 108 11.43 21.65 3.26
N ILE A 109 10.70 21.44 4.36
CA ILE A 109 9.52 20.54 4.35
C ILE A 109 8.33 21.26 4.96
N SER A 110 7.25 21.38 4.18
CA SER A 110 5.93 21.85 4.60
C SER A 110 5.46 21.12 5.86
N SER A 111 4.79 21.85 6.76
CA SER A 111 4.31 21.29 8.03
C SER A 111 3.27 20.19 7.83
N ALA A 112 2.50 20.25 6.74
CA ALA A 112 1.56 19.20 6.35
C ALA A 112 2.29 17.94 5.88
N ASP A 113 3.29 18.09 5.01
CA ASP A 113 4.09 16.97 4.50
C ASP A 113 4.92 16.30 5.59
N ARG A 114 5.38 17.07 6.58
CA ARG A 114 6.01 16.49 7.77
C ARG A 114 5.06 15.58 8.55
N ALA A 115 3.78 15.94 8.67
CA ALA A 115 2.79 15.10 9.32
C ALA A 115 2.50 13.83 8.49
N LEU A 116 2.40 13.95 7.16
CA LEU A 116 2.27 12.82 6.24
C LEU A 116 3.47 11.87 6.33
N MET A 117 4.71 12.38 6.25
CA MET A 117 5.93 11.59 6.37
C MET A 117 6.03 10.84 7.71
N ASN A 118 5.68 11.51 8.81
CA ASN A 118 5.65 10.87 10.12
C ASN A 118 4.61 9.73 10.15
N ALA A 119 3.41 9.96 9.61
CA ALA A 119 2.39 8.93 9.54
C ALA A 119 2.81 7.74 8.66
N PHE A 120 3.38 7.99 7.47
CA PHE A 120 3.88 6.94 6.59
C PHE A 120 5.00 6.14 7.26
N LYS A 121 5.87 6.78 8.03
CA LYS A 121 6.90 6.12 8.82
C LYS A 121 6.29 5.21 9.91
N GLU A 122 5.25 5.67 10.60
CA GLU A 122 4.55 4.84 11.59
C GLU A 122 3.78 3.67 10.95
N ILE A 123 3.14 3.88 9.78
CA ILE A 123 2.49 2.80 9.01
C ILE A 123 3.51 1.73 8.62
N ASN A 124 4.66 2.14 8.08
CA ASN A 124 5.75 1.22 7.73
C ASN A 124 6.24 0.43 8.96
N GLN A 125 6.52 1.10 10.09
CA GLN A 125 6.93 0.43 11.32
C GLN A 125 5.89 -0.60 11.82
N MET A 126 4.59 -0.25 11.78
CA MET A 126 3.53 -1.18 12.16
C MET A 126 3.45 -2.36 11.20
N ALA A 127 3.56 -2.11 9.90
CA ALA A 127 3.51 -3.14 8.86
C ALA A 127 4.68 -4.12 8.94
N ASP A 128 5.90 -3.62 9.20
CA ASP A 128 7.10 -4.44 9.34
C ASP A 128 6.99 -5.40 10.55
N ARG A 129 6.43 -4.95 11.68
CA ARG A 129 6.23 -5.80 12.88
C ARG A 129 5.33 -7.01 12.64
N ILE A 130 4.38 -6.92 11.71
CA ILE A 130 3.46 -8.01 11.34
C ILE A 130 3.75 -8.57 9.95
N ASN A 131 4.92 -8.25 9.38
CA ASN A 131 5.40 -8.73 8.07
C ASN A 131 4.37 -8.56 6.95
N LEU A 132 3.76 -7.37 6.86
CA LEU A 132 2.82 -7.08 5.77
C LEU A 132 3.57 -6.77 4.46
N PRO A 133 3.03 -7.19 3.30
CA PRO A 133 3.57 -6.83 1.99
C PRO A 133 3.46 -5.32 1.73
N LYS A 134 4.41 -4.80 0.93
CA LYS A 134 4.46 -3.38 0.54
C LYS A 134 3.17 -2.90 -0.14
N THR A 135 2.50 -3.76 -0.89
CA THR A 135 1.21 -3.45 -1.52
C THR A 135 0.16 -2.94 -0.52
N ILE A 136 0.07 -3.57 0.66
CA ILE A 136 -0.85 -3.16 1.73
C ILE A 136 -0.39 -1.83 2.35
N VAL A 137 0.92 -1.64 2.50
CA VAL A 137 1.50 -0.40 3.04
C VAL A 137 1.20 0.79 2.11
N ASP A 138 1.40 0.62 0.81
CA ASP A 138 1.13 1.65 -0.19
C ASP A 138 -0.36 1.98 -0.24
N ARG A 139 -1.23 0.96 -0.10
CA ARG A 139 -2.68 1.17 0.02
C ARG A 139 -3.04 1.93 1.29
N ALA A 140 -2.43 1.60 2.42
CA ALA A 140 -2.64 2.31 3.68
C ALA A 140 -2.18 3.77 3.62
N ASN A 141 -1.04 4.05 2.97
CA ASN A 141 -0.52 5.40 2.77
C ASN A 141 -1.46 6.23 1.87
N ASN A 142 -1.98 5.63 0.80
CA ASN A 142 -2.99 6.26 -0.05
C ASN A 142 -4.26 6.63 0.73
N LEU A 143 -4.80 5.68 1.51
CA LEU A 143 -5.98 5.93 2.34
C LEU A 143 -5.73 7.03 3.37
N PHE A 144 -4.54 7.04 3.99
CA PHE A 144 -4.17 8.08 4.94
C PHE A 144 -4.11 9.46 4.27
N LYS A 145 -3.53 9.57 3.08
CA LYS A 145 -3.50 10.81 2.30
C LYS A 145 -4.91 11.32 2.00
N MET A 146 -5.78 10.46 1.46
CA MET A 146 -7.16 10.83 1.14
C MET A 146 -7.92 11.36 2.37
N VAL A 147 -7.74 10.72 3.52
CA VAL A 147 -8.35 11.15 4.79
C VAL A 147 -7.76 12.47 5.30
N HIS A 148 -6.44 12.64 5.16
CA HIS A 148 -5.75 13.85 5.59
C HIS A 148 -6.17 15.06 4.76
N ASP A 149 -6.23 14.91 3.44
CA ASP A 149 -6.60 15.97 2.50
C ASP A 149 -8.08 16.36 2.62
N GLY A 150 -8.97 15.39 2.88
CA GLY A 150 -10.38 15.66 3.14
C GLY A 150 -10.63 16.47 4.42
N LYS A 151 -9.70 16.49 5.38
CA LYS A 151 -9.80 17.19 6.68
C LYS A 151 -11.01 16.76 7.54
N ASN A 152 -11.74 15.71 7.18
CA ASN A 152 -12.92 15.19 7.90
C ASN A 152 -12.61 14.71 9.34
N LEU A 153 -11.34 14.39 9.62
CA LEU A 153 -10.89 13.78 10.87
C LEU A 153 -9.92 14.66 11.67
N LYS A 154 -9.89 15.96 11.39
CA LYS A 154 -9.01 16.93 12.06
C LYS A 154 -9.36 17.00 13.56
N GLY A 155 -8.39 16.66 14.42
CA GLY A 155 -8.55 16.61 15.89
C GLY A 155 -8.48 15.21 16.50
N ARG A 156 -8.38 14.16 15.69
CA ARG A 156 -7.99 12.82 16.15
C ARG A 156 -6.48 12.65 16.05
N SER A 157 -5.92 11.71 16.81
CA SER A 157 -4.49 11.43 16.73
C SER A 157 -4.14 10.83 15.37
N ASN A 158 -3.09 11.35 14.74
CA ASN A 158 -2.61 10.85 13.44
C ASN A 158 -2.27 9.37 13.52
N ASP A 159 -1.70 8.91 14.63
CA ASP A 159 -1.39 7.49 14.89
C ASP A 159 -2.64 6.59 14.89
N ALA A 160 -3.77 7.09 15.40
CA ALA A 160 -5.04 6.35 15.38
C ALA A 160 -5.64 6.26 13.98
N ILE A 161 -5.54 7.34 13.21
CA ILE A 161 -5.95 7.36 11.80
C ILE A 161 -5.07 6.41 11.00
N ALA A 162 -3.74 6.48 11.15
CA ALA A 162 -2.78 5.59 10.50
C ALA A 162 -3.06 4.11 10.81
N SER A 163 -3.29 3.76 12.08
CA SER A 163 -3.64 2.40 12.50
C SER A 163 -4.95 1.91 11.87
N ALA A 164 -5.94 2.79 11.77
CA ALA A 164 -7.23 2.47 11.14
C ALA A 164 -7.11 2.34 9.60
N CYS A 165 -6.31 3.17 8.95
CA CYS A 165 -5.99 3.05 7.52
C CYS A 165 -5.30 1.71 7.21
N LEU A 166 -4.34 1.30 8.04
CA LEU A 166 -3.67 0.00 7.90
C LEU A 166 -4.67 -1.16 8.05
N TYR A 167 -5.58 -1.08 9.02
CA TYR A 167 -6.65 -2.06 9.20
C TYR A 167 -7.57 -2.17 7.97
N ILE A 168 -7.98 -1.03 7.39
CA ILE A 168 -8.84 -0.98 6.20
C ILE A 168 -8.10 -1.57 4.99
N ALA A 169 -6.84 -1.20 4.77
CA ALA A 169 -6.02 -1.72 3.69
C ALA A 169 -5.89 -3.26 3.75
N CYS A 170 -5.61 -3.81 4.94
CA CYS A 170 -5.55 -5.27 5.12
C CYS A 170 -6.86 -5.97 4.74
N ARG A 171 -8.00 -5.32 5.00
CA ARG A 171 -9.33 -5.87 4.71
C ARG A 171 -9.71 -5.74 3.23
N GLN A 172 -9.29 -4.67 2.56
CA GLN A 172 -9.49 -4.50 1.12
C GLN A 172 -8.67 -5.51 0.29
N GLU A 173 -7.47 -5.86 0.76
CA GLU A 173 -6.59 -6.84 0.09
C GLU A 173 -6.93 -8.31 0.42
N GLY A 174 -8.10 -8.57 1.00
CA GLY A 174 -8.57 -9.94 1.30
C GLY A 174 -7.78 -10.67 2.40
N VAL A 175 -6.94 -9.97 3.17
CA VAL A 175 -6.14 -10.55 4.26
C VAL A 175 -6.42 -9.85 5.60
N PRO A 176 -7.69 -9.85 6.07
CA PRO A 176 -8.10 -9.06 7.22
C PRO A 176 -7.28 -9.40 8.47
N ARG A 177 -6.79 -8.35 9.13
CA ARG A 177 -6.20 -8.43 10.46
C ARG A 177 -7.28 -8.14 11.49
N THR A 178 -7.19 -8.76 12.66
CA THR A 178 -8.08 -8.47 13.78
C THR A 178 -7.69 -7.12 14.40
N PHE A 179 -8.66 -6.45 15.04
CA PHE A 179 -8.34 -5.22 15.79
C PHE A 179 -7.31 -5.45 16.89
N LYS A 180 -7.21 -6.68 17.45
CA LYS A 180 -6.22 -7.00 18.47
C LYS A 180 -4.81 -7.08 17.88
N GLU A 181 -4.64 -7.67 16.70
CA GLU A 181 -3.34 -7.70 16.00
C GLU A 181 -2.84 -6.29 15.68
N ILE A 182 -3.71 -5.41 15.16
CA ILE A 182 -3.34 -4.01 14.86
C ILE A 182 -3.07 -3.23 16.15
N CYS A 183 -3.85 -3.45 17.21
CA CYS A 183 -3.64 -2.84 18.51
C CYS A 183 -2.32 -3.30 19.16
N ALA A 184 -1.87 -4.54 18.90
CA ALA A 184 -0.62 -5.06 19.46
C ALA A 184 0.63 -4.41 18.84
N VAL A 185 0.56 -3.99 17.57
CA VAL A 185 1.65 -3.28 16.89
C VAL A 185 1.55 -1.76 16.99
N SER A 186 0.41 -1.24 17.47
CA SER A 186 0.13 0.18 17.61
C SER A 186 0.18 0.63 19.08
N LYS A 187 0.31 1.94 19.31
CA LYS A 187 0.21 2.55 20.64
C LYS A 187 -1.24 2.92 21.01
N ILE A 188 -2.19 2.64 20.12
CA ILE A 188 -3.57 3.13 20.19
C ILE A 188 -4.50 2.02 20.69
N SER A 189 -5.44 2.39 21.57
CA SER A 189 -6.44 1.46 22.10
C SER A 189 -7.38 0.91 21.02
N LYS A 190 -7.82 -0.35 21.19
CA LYS A 190 -8.82 -1.01 20.34
C LYS A 190 -10.09 -0.16 20.11
N LYS A 191 -10.57 0.54 21.14
CA LYS A 191 -11.77 1.39 21.07
C LYS A 191 -11.57 2.57 20.12
N GLU A 192 -10.41 3.21 20.18
CA GLU A 192 -10.13 4.38 19.34
C GLU A 192 -9.88 3.96 17.88
N ILE A 193 -9.21 2.82 17.64
CA ILE A 193 -9.06 2.26 16.28
C ILE A 193 -10.43 1.95 15.68
N GLY A 194 -11.32 1.29 16.42
CA GLY A 194 -12.67 0.98 15.96
C GLY A 194 -13.55 2.22 15.72
N ARG A 195 -13.32 3.30 16.48
CA ARG A 195 -13.99 4.59 16.26
C ARG A 195 -13.48 5.25 14.98
N CYS A 196 -12.16 5.33 14.79
CA CYS A 196 -11.55 5.92 13.60
C CYS A 196 -11.92 5.13 12.35
N PHE A 197 -11.94 3.79 12.41
CA PHE A 197 -12.40 2.92 11.33
C PHE A 197 -13.80 3.32 10.81
N LYS A 198 -14.79 3.45 11.70
CA LYS A 198 -16.16 3.84 11.31
C LYS A 198 -16.21 5.24 10.70
N LEU A 199 -15.41 6.16 11.23
CA LEU A 199 -15.35 7.53 10.72
C LEU A 199 -14.70 7.61 9.34
N ILE A 200 -13.63 6.84 9.10
CA ILE A 200 -12.94 6.79 7.80
C ILE A 200 -13.86 6.20 6.74
N LEU A 201 -14.57 5.10 7.03
CA LEU A 201 -15.55 4.53 6.10
C LEU A 201 -16.63 5.56 5.73
N LYS A 202 -17.13 6.32 6.71
CA LYS A 202 -18.10 7.39 6.48
C LYS A 202 -17.50 8.57 5.70
N ALA A 203 -16.22 8.89 5.91
CA ALA A 203 -15.56 10.01 5.24
C ALA A 203 -15.22 9.71 3.77
N LEU A 204 -14.87 8.45 3.46
CA LEU A 204 -14.49 8.02 2.12
C LEU A 204 -15.66 7.36 1.34
N ASP A 205 -16.86 7.33 1.92
CA ASP A 205 -18.05 6.64 1.39
C ASP A 205 -17.73 5.23 0.85
N THR A 206 -16.85 4.53 1.55
CA THR A 206 -16.32 3.23 1.12
C THR A 206 -16.92 2.12 1.97
N SER A 207 -17.30 1.02 1.34
CA SER A 207 -17.67 -0.21 2.02
C SER A 207 -16.52 -1.23 1.98
N VAL A 208 -16.46 -2.09 3.01
CA VAL A 208 -15.50 -3.19 3.10
C VAL A 208 -16.23 -4.50 3.28
N GLU A 209 -15.77 -5.54 2.61
CA GLU A 209 -16.40 -6.87 2.62
C GLU A 209 -16.48 -7.44 4.04
N LEU A 210 -17.55 -8.18 4.32
CA LEU A 210 -17.75 -8.86 5.60
C LEU A 210 -16.67 -9.92 5.80
N ILE A 211 -16.12 -9.97 7.01
CA ILE A 211 -15.04 -10.89 7.35
C ILE A 211 -15.62 -12.29 7.52
N THR A 212 -14.99 -13.28 6.88
CA THR A 212 -15.41 -14.68 6.96
C THR A 212 -14.55 -15.47 7.94
N THR A 213 -15.00 -16.69 8.29
CA THR A 213 -14.21 -17.61 9.13
C THR A 213 -12.96 -18.13 8.41
N GLY A 214 -12.99 -18.20 7.07
CA GLY A 214 -11.90 -18.69 6.25
C GLY A 214 -10.66 -17.81 6.28
N ASP A 215 -10.86 -16.49 6.36
CA ASP A 215 -9.78 -15.49 6.29
C ASP A 215 -8.75 -15.62 7.41
N PHE A 216 -9.17 -16.11 8.58
CA PHE A 216 -8.31 -16.30 9.75
C PHE A 216 -7.76 -17.72 9.87
N MET A 217 -8.43 -18.70 9.25
CA MET A 217 -8.15 -20.12 9.45
C MET A 217 -6.72 -20.48 9.08
N SER A 218 -6.23 -19.96 7.95
CA SER A 218 -4.87 -20.23 7.51
C SER A 218 -3.84 -19.72 8.51
N ARG A 219 -4.00 -18.49 9.02
CA ARG A 219 -3.02 -17.87 9.92
C ARG A 219 -2.99 -18.54 11.28
N PHE A 220 -4.16 -18.81 11.87
CA PHE A 220 -4.24 -19.43 13.19
C PHE A 220 -3.71 -20.87 13.16
N CYS A 221 -4.05 -21.65 12.14
CA CYS A 221 -3.52 -23.01 11.99
C CYS A 221 -1.99 -23.02 11.78
N SER A 222 -1.46 -22.09 10.97
CA SER A 222 -0.01 -21.95 10.77
C SER A 222 0.71 -21.55 12.06
N ASN A 223 0.19 -20.58 12.81
CA ASN A 223 0.80 -20.15 14.08
C ASN A 223 0.79 -21.24 15.16
N LEU A 224 -0.22 -22.14 15.13
CA LEU A 224 -0.30 -23.31 16.01
C LEU A 224 0.53 -24.51 15.50
N GLY A 225 1.17 -24.40 14.34
CA GLY A 225 1.94 -25.48 13.71
C GLY A 225 1.08 -26.71 13.38
N LEU A 226 -0.19 -26.52 13.03
CA LEU A 226 -1.09 -27.62 12.67
C LEU A 226 -0.83 -28.10 11.24
N PRO A 227 -0.97 -29.41 10.96
CA PRO A 227 -0.79 -29.92 9.61
C PRO A 227 -1.92 -29.47 8.68
N ASN A 228 -1.63 -29.39 7.38
CA ASN A 228 -2.57 -28.91 6.37
C ASN A 228 -3.87 -29.75 6.30
N SER A 229 -3.81 -31.05 6.66
CA SER A 229 -5.00 -31.90 6.80
C SER A 229 -5.98 -31.36 7.85
N VAL A 230 -5.47 -30.95 9.02
CA VAL A 230 -6.25 -30.38 10.11
C VAL A 230 -6.77 -29.00 9.75
N GLN A 231 -5.97 -28.19 9.06
CA GLN A 231 -6.41 -26.89 8.56
C GLN A 231 -7.61 -27.03 7.61
N LYS A 232 -7.54 -27.94 6.62
CA LYS A 232 -8.64 -28.20 5.69
C LYS A 232 -9.90 -28.68 6.42
N ALA A 233 -9.75 -29.57 7.39
CA ALA A 233 -10.85 -30.03 8.23
C ALA A 233 -11.48 -28.88 9.03
N ALA A 234 -10.66 -28.04 9.67
CA ALA A 234 -11.14 -26.87 10.41
C ALA A 234 -11.88 -25.87 9.51
N THR A 235 -11.38 -25.60 8.29
CA THR A 235 -12.07 -24.75 7.31
C THR A 235 -13.43 -25.35 6.92
N ALA A 236 -13.49 -26.66 6.66
CA ALA A 236 -14.74 -27.34 6.31
C ALA A 236 -15.75 -27.30 7.46
N ILE A 237 -15.30 -27.53 8.70
CA ILE A 237 -16.14 -27.45 9.92
C ILE A 237 -16.68 -26.02 10.08
N ALA A 238 -15.83 -25.00 9.95
CA ALA A 238 -16.25 -23.61 10.10
C ALA A 238 -17.23 -23.18 9.01
N ARG A 239 -17.06 -23.66 7.77
CA ARG A 239 -17.98 -23.40 6.68
C ARG A 239 -19.33 -24.09 6.91
N ALA A 240 -19.32 -25.37 7.25
CA ALA A 240 -20.53 -26.11 7.57
C ALA A 240 -21.30 -25.51 8.75
N ALA A 241 -20.61 -25.01 9.78
CA ALA A 241 -21.26 -24.35 10.92
C ALA A 241 -22.00 -23.06 10.53
N VAL A 242 -21.49 -22.32 9.54
CA VAL A 242 -22.13 -21.13 8.99
C VAL A 242 -23.28 -21.51 8.05
N ASP A 243 -23.08 -22.50 7.18
CA ASP A 243 -24.10 -22.95 6.23
C ASP A 243 -25.32 -23.58 6.93
N LEU A 244 -25.11 -24.23 8.08
CA LEU A 244 -26.18 -24.82 8.91
C LEU A 244 -26.80 -23.83 9.91
N ASP A 245 -26.34 -22.57 9.93
CA ASP A 245 -26.79 -21.51 10.86
C ASP A 245 -26.80 -21.93 12.35
N ILE A 246 -25.79 -22.69 12.77
CA ILE A 246 -25.68 -23.19 14.16
C ILE A 246 -25.20 -22.09 15.12
N VAL A 247 -24.57 -21.04 14.59
CA VAL A 247 -23.85 -20.01 15.36
C VAL A 247 -24.39 -18.58 15.12
N PRO A 248 -25.71 -18.34 15.20
CA PRO A 248 -26.26 -17.01 14.99
C PRO A 248 -25.75 -16.04 16.08
N GLY A 249 -25.32 -14.85 15.66
CA GLY A 249 -24.86 -13.80 16.56
C GLY A 249 -23.48 -14.02 17.20
N ARG A 250 -22.74 -15.08 16.83
CA ARG A 250 -21.34 -15.28 17.27
C ARG A 250 -20.36 -14.63 16.30
N SER A 251 -19.26 -14.10 16.83
CA SER A 251 -18.19 -13.51 16.03
C SER A 251 -17.51 -14.58 15.17
N PRO A 252 -17.25 -14.34 13.87
CA PRO A 252 -16.54 -15.29 13.00
C PRO A 252 -15.17 -15.73 13.55
N ILE A 253 -14.48 -14.87 14.30
CA ILE A 253 -13.20 -15.20 14.94
C ILE A 253 -13.38 -16.30 15.99
N SER A 254 -14.44 -16.21 16.80
CA SER A 254 -14.73 -17.19 17.85
C SER A 254 -15.17 -18.53 17.24
N VAL A 255 -15.95 -18.48 16.15
CA VAL A 255 -16.35 -19.68 15.40
C VAL A 255 -15.13 -20.36 14.79
N ALA A 256 -14.21 -19.60 14.20
CA ALA A 256 -12.96 -20.13 13.66
C ALA A 256 -12.10 -20.77 14.77
N ALA A 257 -11.94 -20.12 15.92
CA ALA A 257 -11.18 -20.66 17.05
C ALA A 257 -11.80 -21.97 17.59
N ALA A 258 -13.13 -22.05 17.68
CA ALA A 258 -13.84 -23.26 18.10
C ALA A 258 -13.67 -24.40 17.08
N ALA A 259 -13.75 -24.10 15.78
CA ALA A 259 -13.53 -25.09 14.73
C ALA A 259 -12.09 -25.63 14.74
N ILE A 260 -11.10 -24.78 14.98
CA ILE A 260 -9.69 -25.20 15.13
C ILE A 260 -9.51 -26.09 16.36
N TYR A 261 -10.12 -25.73 17.49
CA TYR A 261 -10.07 -26.56 18.70
C TYR A 261 -10.67 -27.95 18.45
N MET A 262 -11.84 -28.01 17.81
CA MET A 262 -12.49 -29.28 17.46
C MET A 262 -11.62 -30.13 16.52
N ALA A 263 -11.08 -29.52 15.46
CA ALA A 263 -10.21 -30.20 14.50
C ALA A 263 -8.89 -30.68 15.13
N SER A 264 -8.32 -29.91 16.05
CA SER A 264 -7.10 -30.26 16.77
C SER A 264 -7.33 -31.40 17.76
N GLN A 265 -8.46 -31.43 18.47
CA GLN A 265 -8.79 -32.52 19.38
C GLN A 265 -9.09 -33.85 18.65
N ALA A 266 -9.62 -33.76 17.43
CA ALA A 266 -9.85 -34.91 16.56
C ALA A 266 -8.56 -35.42 15.86
N SER A 267 -7.45 -34.70 15.99
CA SER A 267 -6.16 -35.06 15.39
C SER A 267 -5.18 -35.59 16.45
N GLU A 268 -4.06 -36.13 15.98
CA GLU A 268 -2.92 -36.52 16.83
C GLU A 268 -2.27 -35.30 17.48
N VAL A 269 -2.28 -34.15 16.79
CA VAL A 269 -1.71 -32.89 17.29
C VAL A 269 -2.77 -32.10 18.07
N LYS A 270 -2.84 -32.37 19.38
CA LYS A 270 -3.77 -31.71 20.29
C LYS A 270 -3.17 -30.41 20.82
N ARG A 271 -3.89 -29.31 20.64
CA ARG A 271 -3.57 -27.99 21.20
C ARG A 271 -4.51 -27.66 22.35
N SER A 272 -3.97 -27.01 23.37
CA SER A 272 -4.74 -26.60 24.53
C SER A 272 -5.63 -25.39 24.21
N GLN A 273 -6.71 -25.22 24.98
CA GLN A 273 -7.57 -24.03 24.83
C GLN A 273 -6.82 -22.72 25.08
N LYS A 274 -5.79 -22.76 25.94
CA LYS A 274 -4.97 -21.59 26.26
C LYS A 274 -4.11 -21.18 25.06
N GLU A 275 -3.41 -22.12 24.42
CA GLU A 275 -2.62 -21.85 23.21
C GLU A 275 -3.46 -21.28 22.07
N ILE A 276 -4.64 -21.87 21.81
CA ILE A 276 -5.56 -21.37 20.78
C ILE A 276 -6.11 -20.00 21.20
N GLY A 277 -6.36 -19.81 22.49
CA GLY A 277 -6.82 -18.55 23.05
C GLY A 277 -5.82 -17.42 22.89
N ASP A 278 -4.54 -17.71 23.04
CA ASP A 278 -3.43 -16.78 22.87
C ASP A 278 -3.26 -16.38 21.40
N VAL A 279 -3.38 -17.33 20.46
CA VAL A 279 -3.28 -17.06 19.01
C VAL A 279 -4.48 -16.31 18.46
N ALA A 280 -5.70 -16.73 18.82
CA ALA A 280 -6.93 -16.05 18.38
C ALA A 280 -7.15 -14.72 19.13
N GLY A 281 -6.46 -14.55 20.27
CA GLY A 281 -6.55 -13.39 21.13
C GLY A 281 -7.94 -13.18 21.71
N TRP A 282 -8.79 -14.20 21.87
CA TRP A 282 -10.15 -14.02 22.42
C TRP A 282 -10.25 -14.13 23.95
N LEU A 283 -9.21 -14.64 24.62
CA LEU A 283 -9.25 -15.07 26.03
C LEU A 283 -8.57 -14.12 27.02
N MET A 284 -8.30 -12.86 26.60
CA MET A 284 -7.92 -11.74 27.48
C MET A 284 -8.75 -10.50 27.18
#